data_AF-U5YFR4-F1
#
_entry.id   AF-U5YFR4-F1
#
_cell.length_a   1.000
_cell.length_b   1.000
_cell.length_c   1.000
_cell.angle_alpha   90.00
_cell.angle_beta   90.00
_cell.angle_gamma   90.00
#
_symmetry.space_group_name_H-M   'P 1'
#
loop_
_entity.id
_entity.type
_entity.pdbx_description
1 polymer ?
#
loop_
_entity_poly.entity_id
_entity_poly.type
_entity_poly.pdbx_seq_one_letter_code
_entity_poly.pdbx_strand_id
1 'polypeptide(L)' 'GGCRTGMAKVTNAYDLPARKVIHTVGPRYAVKYHTAAENALSHCYRSCLEALIDLGLQ' A
#
# COMPACT_ATOMS: atom_id res chain seq x y z
N GLY A 1 8.53 5.65 -11.43
CA GLY A 1 8.37 4.21 -11.73
C GLY A 1 7.27 3.59 -10.89
N GLY A 2 6.47 2.67 -11.44
CA GLY A 2 5.24 2.12 -10.86
C GLY A 2 5.39 1.27 -9.59
N CYS A 3 4.28 0.75 -9.07
CA CYS A 3 4.20 -0.04 -7.84
C CYS A 3 3.56 -1.41 -8.13
N ARG A 4 4.05 -2.50 -7.51
CA ARG A 4 3.50 -3.85 -7.71
C ARG A 4 2.36 -4.10 -6.72
N THR A 5 1.46 -5.01 -7.08
CA THR A 5 0.40 -5.49 -6.19
C THR A 5 0.97 -5.93 -4.84
N GLY A 6 0.33 -5.50 -3.75
CA GLY A 6 0.77 -5.81 -2.39
C GLY A 6 1.89 -4.92 -1.85
N MET A 7 2.46 -4.01 -2.64
CA MET A 7 3.50 -3.07 -2.16
C MET A 7 2.95 -1.66 -1.96
N ALA A 8 3.69 -0.85 -1.21
CA ALA A 8 3.38 0.55 -0.98
C ALA A 8 4.54 1.47 -1.40
N LYS A 9 4.22 2.71 -1.78
CA LYS A 9 5.18 3.80 -2.01
C LYS A 9 4.66 5.09 -1.42
N VAL A 10 5.55 5.95 -0.93
CA VAL A 10 5.15 7.20 -0.28
C VAL A 10 5.55 8.41 -1.11
N THR A 11 4.66 9.39 -1.18
CA THR A 11 4.93 10.71 -1.77
C THR A 11 4.55 11.81 -0.78
N ASN A 12 4.96 13.05 -1.07
CA ASN A 12 4.33 14.22 -0.45
C ASN A 12 2.85 14.27 -0.83
N ALA A 13 2.03 14.82 0.06
CA ALA A 13 0.59 14.98 -0.18
C ALA A 13 0.23 16.29 -0.90
N TYR A 14 1.20 17.20 -1.04
CA TYR A 14 1.04 18.52 -1.66
C TYR A 14 -0.09 19.32 -1.00
N ASP A 15 -1.13 19.70 -1.73
CA ASP A 15 -2.20 20.57 -1.23
C ASP A 15 -3.20 19.85 -0.30
N LEU A 16 -3.02 18.55 -0.06
CA LEU A 16 -3.80 17.83 0.95
C LEU A 16 -3.34 18.20 2.36
N PRO A 17 -4.24 18.24 3.35
CA PRO A 17 -3.88 18.53 4.75
C PRO A 17 -2.97 17.45 5.38
N ALA A 18 -2.88 16.26 4.76
CA ALA A 18 -1.98 15.21 5.20
C ALA A 18 -0.51 15.55 4.87
N ARG A 19 0.45 15.03 5.64
CA ARG A 19 1.89 15.24 5.35
C ARG A 19 2.37 14.42 4.14
N LYS A 20 1.85 13.20 4.01
CA LYS A 20 2.25 12.21 3.01
C LYS A 20 1.04 11.45 2.48
N VAL A 21 1.18 10.87 1.28
CA VAL A 21 0.24 9.88 0.74
C VAL A 21 0.98 8.57 0.56
N ILE A 22 0.42 7.49 1.11
CA ILE A 22 0.91 6.13 0.91
C ILE A 22 0.06 5.48 -0.20
N HIS A 23 0.69 5.19 -1.32
CA HIS A 23 0.09 4.58 -2.49
C HIS A 23 0.34 3.08 -2.48
N THR A 24 -0.71 2.27 -2.40
CA THR A 24 -0.61 0.81 -2.51
C THR A 24 -1.47 0.28 -3.66
N VAL A 25 -1.10 -0.88 -4.20
CA VAL A 25 -1.81 -1.52 -5.31
C VAL A 25 -2.51 -2.78 -4.79
N GLY A 26 -3.82 -2.69 -4.65
CA GLY A 26 -4.66 -3.83 -4.28
C GLY A 26 -4.71 -4.91 -5.37
N PRO A 27 -4.96 -6.18 -5.00
CA PRO A 27 -5.15 -7.25 -5.98
C PRO A 27 -6.48 -7.10 -6.71
N ARG A 28 -6.48 -7.45 -8.00
CA ARG A 28 -7.74 -7.67 -8.71
C ARG A 28 -8.31 -9.02 -8.29
N TYR A 29 -9.48 -9.02 -7.66
CA TYR A 29 -10.09 -10.24 -7.17
C TYR A 29 -10.63 -11.12 -8.32
N ALA A 30 -10.38 -12.43 -8.21
CA ALA A 30 -11.00 -13.46 -9.03
C ALA A 30 -11.11 -14.74 -8.18
N VAL A 31 -12.23 -15.46 -8.29
CA VAL A 31 -12.52 -16.64 -7.44
C VAL A 31 -11.40 -17.69 -7.51
N LYS A 32 -10.83 -17.94 -8.69
CA LYS A 32 -9.68 -18.86 -8.89
C LYS A 32 -8.39 -18.45 -8.17
N TYR A 33 -8.29 -17.21 -7.68
CA TYR A 33 -7.13 -16.65 -7.00
C TYR A 33 -7.47 -16.15 -5.59
N HIS A 34 -8.49 -16.72 -4.93
CA HIS A 34 -8.95 -16.32 -3.60
C HIS A 34 -7.79 -16.09 -2.61
N THR A 35 -7.02 -17.13 -2.31
CA THR A 35 -5.90 -17.08 -1.36
C THR A 35 -4.81 -16.09 -1.78
N ALA A 36 -4.52 -15.98 -3.08
CA ALA A 36 -3.54 -15.03 -3.58
C ALA A 36 -4.01 -13.58 -3.41
N ALA A 37 -5.29 -13.30 -3.61
CA ALA A 37 -5.89 -11.99 -3.39
C ALA A 37 -5.92 -11.64 -1.90
N GLU A 38 -6.27 -12.58 -1.01
CA GLU A 38 -6.21 -12.35 0.44
C GLU A 38 -4.79 -12.01 0.91
N ASN A 39 -3.80 -12.79 0.48
CA ASN A 39 -2.40 -12.56 0.84
C ASN A 39 -1.89 -11.22 0.30
N ALA A 40 -2.19 -10.90 -0.96
CA ALA A 40 -1.79 -9.64 -1.56
C ALA A 40 -2.45 -8.44 -0.88
N LEU A 41 -3.72 -8.55 -0.48
CA LEU A 41 -4.41 -7.50 0.26
C LEU A 41 -3.80 -7.32 1.66
N SER A 42 -3.49 -8.41 2.36
CA SER A 42 -2.78 -8.38 3.64
C SER A 42 -1.43 -7.66 3.51
N HIS A 43 -0.69 -7.92 2.42
CA HIS A 43 0.58 -7.25 2.14
C HIS A 43 0.41 -5.75 1.87
N CYS A 44 -0.66 -5.32 1.19
CA CYS A 44 -0.93 -3.89 0.99
C CYS A 44 -0.94 -3.13 2.32
N TYR A 45 -1.69 -3.65 3.30
CA TYR A 45 -1.78 -3.03 4.62
C TYR A 45 -0.45 -3.08 5.38
N ARG A 46 0.23 -4.23 5.38
CA ARG A 46 1.54 -4.38 6.04
C ARG A 46 2.56 -3.39 5.47
N SER A 47 2.72 -3.35 4.14
CA SER A 47 3.65 -2.42 3.49
C SER A 47 3.31 -0.96 3.73
N CYS A 48 2.02 -0.59 3.84
CA CYS A 48 1.65 0.77 4.22
C CYS A 48 2.10 1.13 5.63
N LEU A 49 1.92 0.20 6.59
CA LEU A 49 2.29 0.41 7.99
C LEU A 49 3.82 0.38 8.18
N GLU A 50 4.53 -0.50 7.48
CA GLU A 50 5.99 -0.52 7.42
C GLU A 50 6.52 0.83 6.91
N ALA A 51 5.98 1.34 5.81
CA ALA A 51 6.39 2.64 5.27
C ALA A 51 6.11 3.81 6.21
N LEU A 52 5.04 3.73 7.02
CA LEU A 52 4.73 4.73 8.05
C LEU A 52 5.78 4.72 9.18
N ILE A 53 6.19 3.52 9.63
CA ILE A 53 7.23 3.32 10.64
C ILE A 53 8.59 3.81 10.11
N ASP A 54 8.98 3.40 8.90
CA ASP A 54 10.27 3.76 8.28
C ASP A 54 10.45 5.28 8.12
N LEU A 55 9.36 6.02 7.92
CA LEU A 55 9.37 7.47 7.81
C LEU A 55 9.25 8.18 9.16
N GLY A 56 9.10 7.46 10.27
CA GLY A 56 8.93 8.02 11.61
C GLY A 56 7.66 8.86 11.75
N LEU A 57 6.60 8.50 11.03
CA LEU A 57 5.34 9.23 11.06
C LEU A 57 4.41 8.60 12.11
N GLN A 58 4.01 9.40 13.09
CA GLN A 58 2.95 9.12 14.06
C GLN A 58 1.89 10.21 13.97
#